data_AF-A0A9R0YK33-F1
#
_entry.id   AF-A0A9R0YK33-F1
#
_cell.length_a   1.000
_cell.length_b   1.000
_cell.length_c   1.000
_cell.angle_alpha   90.00
_cell.angle_beta   90.00
_cell.angle_gamma   90.00
#
_symmetry.space_group_name_H-M   'P 1'
#
loop_
_entity.id
_entity.type
_entity.pdbx_description
1 polymer ?
#
loop_
_entity_poly.entity_id
_entity_poly.type
_entity_poly.pdbx_seq_one_letter_code
_entity_poly.pdbx_strand_id
1 'polypeptide(L)'
;MSGGHGDARIASGKMAKLKELLDRSENRICADCSAPDPKWASANIGVFICVKCSGVHRSLGTHISKVLSVTLDKWTDDEIDSMVEVGGNSQANAIYEAFLPEGYRKPHPDSAQEDRQNFIKSKYELQEFLEPSLRIVSNHPSNAGKQASNSHSGSSKSEIGMVEFIGILNVKVIGGTKLAIRDVSSSDPYVVLTLGQQKAQTSVIKGNLNPVWNEELKLSVPRKYGPLKLQVLDHDMVSKDDLMGEAEIDLQPMINAAASFGDPELLGDIQIGRWLKSGDNALTADSAVMVTGGKVKQEVSLKLQHTESGEVTVEMEWMALNI
;
A
#
# COMPACT_ATOMS: atom_id res chain seq x y z
N MET A 1 47.94 -4.17 0.62
CA MET A 1 46.75 -3.29 0.55
C MET A 1 46.07 -3.54 -0.78
N SER A 2 45.07 -4.42 -0.80
CA SER A 2 44.39 -4.85 -2.02
C SER A 2 42.90 -4.95 -1.75
N GLY A 3 42.21 -3.83 -1.95
CA GLY A 3 40.74 -3.72 -1.91
C GLY A 3 40.38 -2.49 -2.75
N GLY A 4 39.65 -2.68 -3.85
CA GLY A 4 39.25 -1.57 -4.74
C GLY A 4 38.83 -1.97 -6.15
N HIS A 5 38.94 -3.24 -6.55
CA HIS A 5 38.52 -3.70 -7.90
C HIS A 5 37.08 -4.24 -7.96
N GLY A 6 36.40 -4.41 -6.81
CA GLY A 6 35.02 -4.90 -6.73
C GLY A 6 33.97 -3.79 -6.90
N ASP A 7 34.17 -2.65 -6.25
CA ASP A 7 33.16 -1.59 -6.14
C ASP A 7 32.90 -0.86 -7.47
N ALA A 8 33.93 -0.68 -8.31
CA ALA A 8 33.78 -0.01 -9.60
C ALA A 8 32.95 -0.82 -10.62
N ARG A 9 33.01 -2.16 -10.55
CA ARG A 9 32.20 -3.03 -11.43
C ARG A 9 30.73 -3.05 -11.01
N ILE A 10 30.45 -2.98 -9.71
CA ILE A 10 29.09 -2.95 -9.16
C ILE A 10 28.43 -1.59 -9.41
N ALA A 11 29.15 -0.48 -9.17
CA ALA A 11 28.67 0.88 -9.48
C ALA A 11 28.35 1.07 -10.97
N SER A 12 29.13 0.44 -11.86
CA SER A 12 28.83 0.43 -13.31
C SER A 12 27.55 -0.35 -13.64
N GLY A 13 27.19 -1.36 -12.85
CA GLY A 13 25.99 -2.19 -13.05
C GLY A 13 24.70 -1.49 -12.62
N LYS A 14 24.70 -0.77 -11.49
CA LYS A 14 23.50 -0.03 -11.05
C LYS A 14 23.18 1.15 -11.95
N MET A 15 24.19 1.89 -12.42
CA MET A 15 23.95 2.94 -13.43
C MET A 15 23.37 2.39 -14.74
N ALA A 16 23.63 1.12 -15.09
CA ALA A 16 22.98 0.48 -16.23
C ALA A 16 21.48 0.25 -15.96
N LYS A 17 21.10 -0.15 -14.73
CA LYS A 17 19.68 -0.29 -14.34
C LYS A 17 18.92 1.03 -14.40
N LEU A 18 19.53 2.13 -13.96
CA LEU A 18 18.90 3.46 -14.06
C LEU A 18 18.67 3.85 -15.53
N LYS A 19 19.62 3.53 -16.43
CA LYS A 19 19.47 3.77 -17.86
C LYS A 19 18.38 2.89 -18.48
N GLU A 20 18.35 1.61 -18.14
CA GLU A 20 17.30 0.68 -18.57
C GLU A 20 15.91 1.17 -18.12
N LEU A 21 15.81 1.68 -16.89
CA LEU A 21 14.58 2.28 -16.39
C LEU A 21 14.21 3.53 -17.20
N LEU A 22 15.14 4.44 -17.46
CA LEU A 22 14.91 5.64 -18.28
C LEU A 22 14.47 5.30 -19.71
N ASP A 23 14.95 4.20 -20.28
CA ASP A 23 14.64 3.80 -21.65
C ASP A 23 13.24 3.20 -21.83
N ARG A 24 12.50 2.94 -20.75
CA ARG A 24 11.08 2.54 -20.82
C ARG A 24 10.21 3.66 -21.39
N SER A 25 9.23 3.32 -22.22
CA SER A 25 8.36 4.26 -22.94
C SER A 25 7.75 5.34 -22.06
N GLU A 26 7.30 4.97 -20.87
CA GLU A 26 6.61 5.83 -19.90
C GLU A 26 7.58 6.84 -19.26
N ASN A 27 8.88 6.51 -19.23
CA ASN A 27 9.95 7.35 -18.68
C ASN A 27 10.58 8.26 -19.74
N ARG A 28 10.24 8.09 -21.02
CA ARG A 28 10.64 8.97 -22.13
C ARG A 28 9.84 10.26 -22.22
N ILE A 29 8.84 10.43 -21.36
CA ILE A 29 8.06 11.65 -21.21
C ILE A 29 8.12 12.14 -19.76
N CYS A 30 8.28 13.44 -19.57
CA CYS A 30 8.34 14.08 -18.26
C CYS A 30 7.08 13.78 -17.45
N ALA A 31 7.25 13.35 -16.19
CA ALA A 31 6.15 12.96 -15.32
C ALA A 31 5.08 14.04 -15.13
N ASP A 32 5.45 15.33 -15.18
CA ASP A 32 4.55 16.43 -14.81
C ASP A 32 4.00 17.22 -15.99
N CYS A 33 4.77 17.33 -17.08
CA CYS A 33 4.36 18.16 -18.23
C CYS A 33 4.41 17.45 -19.58
N SER A 34 4.72 16.14 -19.59
CA SER A 34 4.80 15.32 -20.79
C SER A 34 5.86 15.76 -21.83
N ALA A 35 6.80 16.64 -21.45
CA ALA A 35 7.92 17.01 -22.32
C ALA A 35 8.80 15.78 -22.64
N PRO A 36 9.22 15.59 -23.89
CA PRO A 36 9.98 14.42 -24.29
C PRO A 36 11.39 14.41 -23.68
N ASP A 37 11.95 13.20 -23.58
CA ASP A 37 13.33 12.91 -23.20
C ASP A 37 13.81 13.61 -21.92
N PRO A 38 13.15 13.38 -20.77
CA PRO A 38 13.59 13.96 -19.50
C PRO A 38 15.04 13.53 -19.16
N LYS A 39 15.85 14.48 -18.66
CA LYS A 39 17.25 14.27 -18.29
C LYS A 39 17.55 14.51 -16.81
N TRP A 40 16.50 14.75 -16.03
CA TRP A 40 16.55 14.90 -14.58
C TRP A 40 15.62 13.90 -13.94
N ALA A 41 15.85 13.63 -12.67
CA ALA A 41 15.00 12.78 -11.87
C ALA A 41 14.87 13.30 -10.44
N SER A 42 13.77 12.96 -9.79
CA SER A 42 13.65 13.03 -8.34
C SER A 42 13.86 11.63 -7.77
N ALA A 43 15.02 11.39 -7.15
CA ALA A 43 15.45 10.05 -6.75
C ALA A 43 14.57 9.39 -5.68
N ASN A 44 14.05 10.20 -4.75
CA ASN A 44 13.19 9.72 -3.65
C ASN A 44 11.72 9.59 -4.06
N ILE A 45 11.26 10.37 -5.05
CA ILE A 45 9.88 10.28 -5.57
C ILE A 45 9.78 9.20 -6.66
N GLY A 46 10.88 8.88 -7.34
CA GLY A 46 10.91 7.86 -8.39
C GLY A 46 10.45 8.37 -9.76
N VAL A 47 10.64 9.67 -10.07
CA VAL A 47 10.19 10.27 -11.35
C VAL A 47 11.33 10.85 -12.18
N PHE A 48 11.26 10.68 -13.49
CA PHE A 48 12.03 11.39 -14.51
C PHE A 48 11.26 12.63 -15.02
N ILE A 49 11.95 13.76 -14.99
CA ILE A 49 11.41 15.09 -15.26
C ILE A 49 12.32 15.91 -16.18
N CYS A 50 11.72 16.87 -16.89
CA CYS A 50 12.46 17.77 -17.79
C CYS A 50 13.18 18.90 -17.03
N VAL A 51 14.03 19.66 -17.73
CA VAL A 51 14.82 20.75 -17.12
C VAL A 51 13.94 21.76 -16.39
N LYS A 52 12.82 22.16 -17.02
CA LYS A 52 11.91 23.18 -16.49
C LYS A 52 11.22 22.69 -15.21
N CYS A 53 10.72 21.46 -15.21
CA CYS A 53 10.11 20.86 -14.00
C CYS A 53 11.15 20.61 -12.91
N SER A 54 12.38 20.23 -13.25
CA SER A 54 13.46 20.07 -12.27
C SER A 54 13.74 21.35 -11.48
N GLY A 55 13.61 22.52 -12.11
CA GLY A 55 13.73 23.81 -11.44
C GLY A 55 12.64 24.04 -10.39
N VAL A 56 11.41 23.63 -10.69
CA VAL A 56 10.28 23.70 -9.74
C VAL A 56 10.46 22.68 -8.61
N HIS A 57 10.83 21.44 -8.92
CA HIS A 57 11.09 20.43 -7.88
C HIS A 57 12.17 20.87 -6.87
N ARG A 58 13.20 21.60 -7.33
CA ARG A 58 14.22 22.16 -6.43
C ARG A 58 13.65 23.17 -5.44
N SER A 59 12.60 23.92 -5.79
CA SER A 59 11.98 24.89 -4.88
C SER A 59 11.10 24.26 -3.80
N LEU A 60 10.72 22.97 -3.93
CA LEU A 60 10.03 22.21 -2.89
C LEU A 60 10.96 21.84 -1.71
N GLY A 61 12.27 21.85 -1.93
CA GLY A 61 13.27 21.43 -0.95
C GLY A 61 13.53 19.91 -0.93
N THR A 62 14.70 19.54 -0.43
CA THR A 62 15.23 18.16 -0.50
C THR A 62 14.50 17.15 0.37
N HIS A 63 13.72 17.61 1.34
CA HIS A 63 12.86 16.75 2.18
C HIS A 63 11.62 16.25 1.42
N ILE A 64 11.22 16.93 0.34
CA ILE A 64 10.13 16.52 -0.54
C ILE A 64 10.69 15.90 -1.82
N SER A 65 11.60 16.60 -2.50
CA SER A 65 12.13 16.19 -3.81
C SER A 65 13.65 16.30 -3.89
N LYS A 66 14.32 15.17 -4.07
CA LYS A 66 15.78 15.09 -4.23
C LYS A 66 16.16 15.03 -5.71
N VAL A 67 16.42 16.20 -6.30
CA VAL A 67 16.62 16.37 -7.75
C VAL A 67 18.06 16.13 -8.18
N LEU A 68 18.26 15.19 -9.11
CA LEU A 68 19.55 14.86 -9.72
C LEU A 68 19.45 14.85 -11.25
N SER A 69 20.51 15.27 -11.93
CA SER A 69 20.70 15.01 -13.36
C SER A 69 21.07 13.55 -13.58
N VAL A 70 20.43 12.90 -14.54
CA VAL A 70 20.72 11.50 -14.88
C VAL A 70 22.13 11.33 -15.47
N THR A 71 22.68 12.38 -16.09
CA THR A 71 23.97 12.33 -16.79
C THR A 71 25.06 13.17 -16.15
N LEU A 72 24.72 14.23 -15.43
CA LEU A 72 25.71 15.20 -14.94
C LEU A 72 26.03 15.05 -13.44
N ASP A 73 25.12 14.45 -12.66
CA ASP A 73 25.32 14.26 -11.24
C ASP A 73 25.82 12.84 -10.92
N LYS A 74 26.54 12.71 -9.80
CA LYS A 74 26.88 11.40 -9.25
C LYS A 74 25.69 10.85 -8.49
N TRP A 75 25.36 9.60 -8.75
CA TRP A 75 24.30 8.86 -8.08
C TRP A 75 24.90 7.90 -7.06
N THR A 76 24.25 7.79 -5.90
CA THR A 76 24.53 6.71 -4.95
C THR A 76 23.72 5.46 -5.31
N ASP A 77 24.18 4.31 -4.80
CA ASP A 77 23.51 3.04 -5.01
C ASP A 77 22.07 3.03 -4.45
N ASP A 78 21.84 3.67 -3.30
CA ASP A 78 20.52 3.77 -2.66
C ASP A 78 19.55 4.66 -3.46
N GLU A 79 20.07 5.72 -4.11
CA GLU A 79 19.26 6.59 -4.97
C GLU A 79 18.80 5.87 -6.23
N ILE A 80 19.66 5.00 -6.78
CA ILE A 80 19.31 4.15 -7.93
C ILE A 80 18.31 3.09 -7.52
N ASP A 81 18.52 2.43 -6.38
CA ASP A 81 17.59 1.42 -5.88
C ASP A 81 16.21 2.04 -5.62
N SER A 82 16.15 3.24 -5.00
CA SER A 82 14.90 3.97 -4.79
C SER A 82 14.14 4.24 -6.11
N MET A 83 14.85 4.67 -7.16
CA MET A 83 14.26 4.87 -8.49
C MET A 83 13.70 3.57 -9.07
N VAL A 84 14.45 2.46 -8.94
CA VAL A 84 14.07 1.15 -9.47
C VAL A 84 12.90 0.53 -8.70
N GLU A 85 12.89 0.67 -7.37
CA GLU A 85 11.83 0.19 -6.48
C GLU A 85 10.50 0.90 -6.75
N VAL A 86 10.53 2.22 -6.93
CA VAL A 86 9.33 2.97 -7.32
C VAL A 86 8.90 2.64 -8.75
N GLY A 87 9.82 2.26 -9.65
CA GLY A 87 9.48 1.77 -10.99
C GLY A 87 9.26 2.87 -12.05
N GLY A 88 9.53 4.13 -11.71
CA GLY A 88 9.51 5.26 -12.66
C GLY A 88 8.16 5.99 -12.78
N ASN A 89 8.02 6.77 -13.85
CA ASN A 89 6.95 7.75 -14.06
C ASN A 89 5.56 7.15 -14.05
N SER A 90 5.36 6.01 -14.71
CA SER A 90 4.04 5.38 -14.75
C SER A 90 3.56 5.03 -13.34
N GLN A 91 4.43 4.41 -12.55
CA GLN A 91 4.10 3.95 -11.21
C GLN A 91 3.95 5.12 -10.23
N ALA A 92 4.84 6.12 -10.32
CA ALA A 92 4.74 7.31 -9.50
C ALA A 92 3.48 8.13 -9.85
N ASN A 93 3.11 8.26 -11.13
CA ASN A 93 1.87 8.94 -11.52
C ASN A 93 0.63 8.16 -11.09
N ALA A 94 0.67 6.83 -11.12
CA ALA A 94 -0.41 5.99 -10.58
C ALA A 94 -0.64 6.22 -9.07
N ILE A 95 0.36 6.75 -8.35
CA ILE A 95 0.23 7.19 -6.96
C ILE A 95 -0.19 8.66 -6.93
N TYR A 96 0.70 9.56 -7.35
CA TYR A 96 0.60 11.01 -7.21
C TYR A 96 -0.47 11.68 -8.07
N GLU A 97 -1.09 10.97 -9.00
CA GLU A 97 -2.17 11.46 -9.86
C GLU A 97 -3.38 10.52 -9.84
N ALA A 98 -3.44 9.59 -8.87
CA ALA A 98 -4.50 8.58 -8.73
C ALA A 98 -5.91 9.19 -8.76
N PHE A 99 -6.06 10.39 -8.18
CA PHE A 99 -7.31 11.13 -8.09
C PHE A 99 -7.19 12.51 -8.72
N LEU A 100 -6.70 12.58 -9.96
CA LEU A 100 -6.74 13.82 -10.73
C LEU A 100 -8.21 14.23 -10.95
N PRO A 101 -8.67 15.40 -10.45
CA PRO A 101 -10.07 15.79 -10.58
C PRO A 101 -10.50 15.90 -12.04
N GLU A 102 -11.76 15.59 -12.32
CA GLU A 102 -12.30 15.71 -13.68
C GLU A 102 -12.13 17.14 -14.22
N GLY A 103 -11.53 17.25 -15.41
CA GLY A 103 -11.19 18.54 -16.03
C GLY A 103 -9.84 19.14 -15.61
N TYR A 104 -9.20 18.62 -14.56
CA TYR A 104 -7.83 18.99 -14.22
C TYR A 104 -6.86 18.34 -15.21
N ARG A 105 -5.89 19.09 -15.74
CA ARG A 105 -4.93 18.57 -16.74
C ARG A 105 -3.50 18.92 -16.37
N LYS A 106 -2.59 18.03 -16.74
CA LYS A 106 -1.16 18.31 -16.66
C LYS A 106 -0.80 19.54 -17.49
N PRO A 107 0.17 20.36 -17.05
CA PRO A 107 0.74 21.40 -17.88
C PRO A 107 1.33 20.81 -19.18
N HIS A 108 1.32 21.60 -20.25
CA HIS A 108 1.99 21.26 -21.52
C HIS A 108 3.51 21.57 -21.42
N PRO A 109 4.37 21.02 -22.30
CA PRO A 109 5.79 21.39 -22.38
C PRO A 109 6.06 22.90 -22.55
N ASP A 110 5.08 23.65 -23.04
CA ASP A 110 5.17 25.10 -23.26
C ASP A 110 4.39 25.92 -22.22
N SER A 111 3.74 25.28 -21.25
CA SER A 111 3.07 25.98 -20.15
C SER A 111 4.04 26.88 -19.37
N ALA A 112 3.49 27.97 -18.85
CA ALA A 112 4.22 28.95 -18.08
C ALA A 112 4.82 28.34 -16.81
N GLN A 113 5.81 29.00 -16.24
CA GLN A 113 6.47 28.53 -15.01
C GLN A 113 5.49 28.42 -13.83
N GLU A 114 4.51 29.33 -13.75
CA GLU A 114 3.48 29.34 -12.71
C GLU A 114 2.57 28.11 -12.79
N ASP A 115 2.07 27.75 -13.99
CA ASP A 115 1.23 26.56 -14.18
C ASP A 115 1.95 25.28 -13.74
N ARG A 116 3.24 25.18 -14.09
CA ARG A 116 4.10 24.06 -13.68
C ARG A 116 4.26 24.03 -12.17
N GLN A 117 4.49 25.17 -11.55
CA GLN A 117 4.64 25.29 -10.11
C GLN A 117 3.38 24.88 -9.36
N ASN A 118 2.21 25.35 -9.80
CA ASN A 118 0.94 25.00 -9.19
C ASN A 118 0.69 23.49 -9.29
N PHE A 119 0.84 22.90 -10.48
CA PHE A 119 0.65 21.46 -10.66
C PHE A 119 1.61 20.62 -9.80
N ILE A 120 2.90 20.92 -9.83
CA ILE A 120 3.94 20.15 -9.12
C ILE A 120 3.76 20.27 -7.59
N LYS A 121 3.38 21.45 -7.09
CA LYS A 121 3.06 21.64 -5.66
C LYS A 121 1.83 20.85 -5.25
N SER A 122 0.72 20.97 -6.01
CA SER A 122 -0.49 20.17 -5.77
C SER A 122 -0.20 18.67 -5.78
N LYS A 123 0.65 18.21 -6.68
CA LYS A 123 1.01 16.79 -6.84
C LYS A 123 1.87 16.26 -5.68
N TYR A 124 2.94 16.96 -5.31
CA TYR A 124 3.98 16.39 -4.43
C TYR A 124 4.08 17.02 -3.03
N GLU A 125 3.83 18.32 -2.91
CA GLU A 125 3.89 19.06 -1.63
C GLU A 125 2.56 18.98 -0.89
N LEU A 126 1.46 19.32 -1.57
CA LEU A 126 0.11 19.31 -1.00
C LEU A 126 -0.58 17.95 -1.16
N GLN A 127 -0.14 17.16 -2.14
CA GLN A 127 -0.63 15.81 -2.40
C GLN A 127 -2.16 15.77 -2.58
N GLU A 128 -2.68 16.73 -3.33
CA GLU A 128 -4.11 16.97 -3.53
C GLU A 128 -4.76 15.88 -4.38
N PHE A 129 -3.99 15.25 -5.26
CA PHE A 129 -4.42 14.16 -6.13
C PHE A 129 -4.13 12.77 -5.52
N LEU A 130 -3.55 12.74 -4.31
CA LEU A 130 -3.52 11.54 -3.49
C LEU A 130 -4.85 11.35 -2.79
N GLU A 131 -5.17 10.09 -2.52
CA GLU A 131 -6.22 9.73 -1.56
C GLU A 131 -5.89 10.40 -0.21
N PRO A 132 -6.85 10.99 0.51
CA PRO A 132 -6.56 11.72 1.75
C PRO A 132 -5.73 10.95 2.79
N SER A 133 -5.77 9.61 2.80
CA SER A 133 -4.97 8.77 3.71
C SER A 133 -3.50 8.63 3.30
N LEU A 134 -3.18 8.87 2.02
CA LEU A 134 -1.82 8.76 1.46
C LEU A 134 -1.07 10.09 1.49
N ARG A 135 -1.71 11.16 2.00
CA ARG A 135 -1.04 12.44 2.22
C ARG A 135 0.03 12.25 3.29
N ILE A 136 1.29 12.23 2.87
CA ILE A 136 2.49 12.20 3.70
C ILE A 136 2.61 13.56 4.39
N VAL A 137 1.76 13.81 5.40
CA VAL A 137 1.95 14.96 6.28
C VAL A 137 3.16 14.65 7.14
N SER A 138 4.21 15.45 6.97
CA SER A 138 5.34 15.47 7.89
C SER A 138 4.83 15.88 9.27
N ASN A 139 4.60 14.90 10.14
CA ASN A 139 4.22 15.16 11.51
C ASN A 139 5.41 15.84 12.20
N HIS A 140 5.30 17.14 12.47
CA HIS A 140 6.07 17.79 13.54
C HIS A 140 5.12 18.48 14.52
N PRO A 141 5.31 18.27 15.84
CA PRO A 141 4.37 18.71 16.85
C PRO A 141 4.66 20.15 17.25
N SER A 142 3.62 20.96 17.36
CA SER A 142 3.70 22.23 18.10
C SER A 142 2.40 22.52 18.83
N ASN A 143 2.47 22.22 20.13
CA ASN A 143 1.86 22.93 21.26
C ASN A 143 1.06 24.20 20.90
N ALA A 144 -0.23 24.19 21.18
CA ALA A 144 -0.98 25.39 21.59
C ALA A 144 -2.07 24.95 22.58
N GLY A 145 -1.97 25.48 23.80
CA GLY A 145 -2.74 25.03 24.95
C GLY A 145 -4.18 25.53 25.01
N LYS A 146 -4.92 24.85 25.90
CA LYS A 146 -6.04 25.31 26.75
C LYS A 146 -6.87 26.50 26.24
N GLN A 147 -8.16 26.25 26.02
CA GLN A 147 -9.22 26.84 26.85
C GLN A 147 -10.55 26.10 26.70
N ALA A 148 -11.28 26.01 27.81
CA ALA A 148 -12.58 25.40 27.95
C ALA A 148 -13.71 26.36 27.52
N SER A 149 -14.81 25.84 26.96
CA SER A 149 -16.15 25.85 27.58
C SER A 149 -17.30 25.69 26.57
N ASN A 150 -18.30 24.94 27.04
CA ASN A 150 -19.74 24.99 26.76
C ASN A 150 -20.34 24.60 25.39
N SER A 151 -20.89 23.39 25.40
CA SER A 151 -22.30 23.05 25.13
C SER A 151 -23.00 23.66 23.92
N HIS A 152 -23.36 22.81 22.95
CA HIS A 152 -24.77 22.70 22.55
C HIS A 152 -25.09 21.30 22.02
N SER A 153 -26.14 20.74 22.59
CA SER A 153 -26.87 19.57 22.14
C SER A 153 -27.42 19.78 20.72
N GLY A 154 -26.93 18.98 19.77
CA GLY A 154 -27.49 18.86 18.43
C GLY A 154 -27.54 17.39 18.06
N SER A 155 -28.76 16.85 18.00
CA SER A 155 -29.08 15.49 17.55
C SER A 155 -28.32 15.15 16.25
N SER A 156 -27.40 14.20 16.33
CA SER A 156 -26.73 13.62 15.18
C SER A 156 -27.73 12.77 14.40
N LYS A 157 -28.37 13.40 13.40
CA LYS A 157 -29.00 12.67 12.30
C LYS A 157 -27.90 11.92 11.57
N SER A 158 -28.01 10.61 11.54
CA SER A 158 -27.20 9.70 10.75
C SER A 158 -27.35 10.03 9.26
N GLU A 159 -26.33 10.63 8.65
CA GLU A 159 -26.15 10.57 7.21
C GLU A 159 -25.79 9.12 6.84
N ILE A 160 -26.80 8.34 6.46
CA ILE A 160 -26.58 7.07 5.77
C ILE A 160 -26.16 7.44 4.34
N GLY A 161 -24.88 7.80 4.19
CA GLY A 161 -24.24 7.86 2.88
C GLY A 161 -24.15 6.45 2.32
N MET A 162 -24.61 6.25 1.09
CA MET A 162 -24.43 4.96 0.39
C MET A 162 -22.93 4.68 0.27
N VAL A 163 -22.46 3.60 0.87
CA VAL A 163 -21.07 3.15 0.75
C VAL A 163 -20.93 2.42 -0.57
N GLU A 164 -20.04 2.91 -1.43
CA GLU A 164 -19.74 2.28 -2.72
C GLU A 164 -18.61 1.25 -2.56
N PHE A 165 -18.80 0.07 -3.13
CA PHE A 165 -17.89 -1.07 -3.03
C PHE A 165 -17.23 -1.37 -4.37
N ILE A 166 -15.91 -1.52 -4.38
CA ILE A 166 -15.09 -1.80 -5.58
C ILE A 166 -14.97 -3.29 -5.90
N GLY A 167 -15.37 -4.16 -4.98
CA GLY A 167 -15.26 -5.60 -5.15
C GLY A 167 -15.70 -6.37 -3.92
N ILE A 168 -15.59 -7.68 -4.03
CA ILE A 168 -15.86 -8.64 -2.97
C ILE A 168 -14.56 -9.38 -2.66
N LEU A 169 -14.22 -9.44 -1.38
CA LEU A 169 -13.14 -10.24 -0.85
C LEU A 169 -13.73 -11.48 -0.17
N ASN A 170 -13.45 -12.67 -0.71
CA ASN A 170 -13.70 -13.93 -0.03
C ASN A 170 -12.44 -14.28 0.77
N VAL A 171 -12.56 -14.40 2.09
CA VAL A 171 -11.45 -14.76 2.97
C VAL A 171 -11.74 -16.14 3.56
N LYS A 172 -10.98 -17.14 3.14
CA LYS A 172 -10.99 -18.45 3.76
C LYS A 172 -10.03 -18.47 4.93
N VAL A 173 -10.57 -18.50 6.14
CA VAL A 173 -9.79 -18.69 7.36
C VAL A 173 -9.45 -20.18 7.48
N ILE A 174 -8.21 -20.56 7.18
CA ILE A 174 -7.80 -21.96 7.08
C ILE A 174 -7.62 -22.54 8.49
N GLY A 175 -6.75 -21.94 9.29
CA GLY A 175 -6.42 -22.47 10.61
C GLY A 175 -5.47 -21.58 11.40
N GLY A 176 -5.41 -21.87 12.70
CA GLY A 176 -4.46 -21.30 13.66
C GLY A 176 -3.43 -22.34 14.09
N THR A 177 -2.25 -21.91 14.51
CA THR A 177 -1.19 -22.77 15.04
C THR A 177 -0.58 -22.15 16.28
N LYS A 178 -0.43 -22.95 17.35
CA LYS A 178 0.16 -22.53 18.63
C LYS A 178 -0.47 -21.23 19.18
N LEU A 179 -1.79 -21.13 19.11
CA LEU A 179 -2.52 -20.00 19.68
C LEU A 179 -2.30 -19.93 21.20
N ALA A 180 -2.46 -18.71 21.74
CA ALA A 180 -2.29 -18.44 23.15
C ALA A 180 -3.33 -19.15 24.02
N ILE A 181 -3.01 -19.42 25.29
CA ILE A 181 -3.94 -19.98 26.27
C ILE A 181 -4.64 -18.83 27.00
N ARG A 182 -5.96 -18.82 27.06
CA ARG A 182 -6.75 -17.87 27.86
C ARG A 182 -7.67 -18.56 28.88
N ASP A 183 -7.90 -19.88 28.75
CA ASP A 183 -8.48 -20.71 29.82
C ASP A 183 -7.43 -21.43 30.69
N VAL A 184 -7.88 -22.33 31.57
CA VAL A 184 -7.05 -23.13 32.49
C VAL A 184 -5.92 -23.89 31.79
N SER A 185 -6.17 -24.43 30.59
CA SER A 185 -5.20 -25.26 29.87
C SER A 185 -5.30 -25.21 28.34
N SER A 186 -6.29 -24.48 27.81
CA SER A 186 -6.54 -24.37 26.38
C SER A 186 -7.27 -23.05 26.09
N SER A 187 -7.92 -22.96 24.93
CA SER A 187 -8.86 -21.91 24.56
C SER A 187 -9.88 -22.46 23.57
N ASP A 188 -10.99 -21.76 23.41
CA ASP A 188 -12.08 -21.94 22.47
C ASP A 188 -12.00 -20.86 21.35
N PRO A 189 -10.98 -20.89 20.46
CA PRO A 189 -10.72 -19.79 19.56
C PRO A 189 -11.73 -19.65 18.42
N TYR A 190 -12.00 -18.40 18.04
CA TYR A 190 -12.62 -18.00 16.78
C TYR A 190 -11.94 -16.75 16.21
N VAL A 191 -12.12 -16.51 14.91
CA VAL A 191 -11.53 -15.35 14.22
C VAL A 191 -12.61 -14.34 13.87
N VAL A 192 -12.34 -13.08 14.13
CA VAL A 192 -13.13 -11.93 13.68
C VAL A 192 -12.35 -11.15 12.63
N LEU A 193 -12.95 -11.00 11.45
CA LEU A 193 -12.48 -10.17 10.36
C LEU A 193 -13.25 -8.85 10.35
N THR A 194 -12.54 -7.73 10.34
CA THR A 194 -13.14 -6.39 10.25
C THR A 194 -12.58 -5.62 9.05
N LEU A 195 -13.47 -5.12 8.19
CA LEU A 195 -13.12 -4.25 7.06
C LEU A 195 -14.07 -3.05 7.00
N GLY A 196 -13.56 -1.87 7.34
CA GLY A 196 -14.39 -0.68 7.51
C GLY A 196 -15.43 -0.89 8.61
N GLN A 197 -16.72 -0.83 8.25
CA GLN A 197 -17.84 -1.07 9.18
C GLN A 197 -18.31 -2.53 9.20
N GLN A 198 -17.78 -3.38 8.30
CA GLN A 198 -18.19 -4.78 8.21
C GLN A 198 -17.40 -5.63 9.19
N LYS A 199 -18.10 -6.59 9.80
CA LYS A 199 -17.52 -7.65 10.62
C LYS A 199 -18.06 -9.00 10.16
N ALA A 200 -17.18 -9.98 10.05
CA ALA A 200 -17.52 -11.37 9.81
C ALA A 200 -16.69 -12.24 10.76
N GLN A 201 -17.19 -13.41 11.16
CA GLN A 201 -16.49 -14.27 12.11
C GLN A 201 -16.66 -15.75 11.78
N THR A 202 -15.68 -16.55 12.18
CA THR A 202 -15.76 -18.01 12.10
C THR A 202 -16.60 -18.59 13.22
N SER A 203 -16.88 -19.90 13.15
CA SER A 203 -17.33 -20.67 14.30
C SER A 203 -16.23 -20.79 15.36
N VAL A 204 -16.66 -21.06 16.59
CA VAL A 204 -15.81 -21.37 17.74
C VAL A 204 -15.36 -22.83 17.67
N ILE A 205 -14.07 -23.09 17.84
CA ILE A 205 -13.53 -24.46 17.98
C ILE A 205 -13.07 -24.66 19.41
N LYS A 206 -13.71 -25.57 20.14
CA LYS A 206 -13.47 -25.74 21.58
C LYS A 206 -12.15 -26.44 21.90
N GLY A 207 -11.46 -25.94 22.92
CA GLY A 207 -10.32 -26.57 23.57
C GLY A 207 -9.14 -26.86 22.64
N ASN A 208 -8.90 -26.02 21.63
CA ASN A 208 -7.92 -26.30 20.58
C ASN A 208 -7.08 -25.08 20.20
N LEU A 209 -5.78 -25.13 20.50
CA LEU A 209 -4.81 -24.10 20.15
C LEU A 209 -4.24 -24.23 18.72
N ASN A 210 -4.66 -25.25 17.97
CA ASN A 210 -4.34 -25.47 16.56
C ASN A 210 -5.63 -25.72 15.76
N PRO A 211 -6.59 -24.78 15.81
CA PRO A 211 -7.89 -24.94 15.17
C PRO A 211 -7.76 -24.97 13.65
N VAL A 212 -8.56 -25.81 13.00
CA VAL A 212 -8.74 -25.82 11.54
C VAL A 212 -10.18 -25.39 11.29
N TRP A 213 -10.38 -24.11 10.99
CA TRP A 213 -11.71 -23.56 10.70
C TRP A 213 -12.16 -23.94 9.30
N ASN A 214 -11.31 -23.72 8.29
CA ASN A 214 -11.67 -23.88 6.87
C ASN A 214 -12.99 -23.18 6.49
N GLU A 215 -13.24 -22.01 7.07
CA GLU A 215 -14.48 -21.25 6.86
C GLU A 215 -14.25 -20.08 5.91
N GLU A 216 -15.16 -19.89 4.97
CA GLU A 216 -15.14 -18.78 4.01
C GLU A 216 -16.05 -17.64 4.49
N LEU A 217 -15.46 -16.46 4.65
CA LEU A 217 -16.14 -15.23 5.06
C LEU A 217 -16.08 -14.21 3.92
N LYS A 218 -17.21 -13.57 3.60
CA LYS A 218 -17.29 -12.59 2.51
C LYS A 218 -17.40 -11.17 3.05
N LEU A 219 -16.57 -10.28 2.53
CA LEU A 219 -16.56 -8.86 2.85
C LEU A 219 -16.62 -8.04 1.56
N SER A 220 -17.47 -7.01 1.54
CA SER A 220 -17.47 -6.06 0.41
C SER A 220 -16.35 -5.04 0.63
N VAL A 221 -15.50 -4.79 -0.36
CA VAL A 221 -14.37 -3.86 -0.21
C VAL A 221 -14.83 -2.46 -0.63
N PRO A 222 -14.95 -1.48 0.29
CA PRO A 222 -15.37 -0.13 -0.05
C PRO A 222 -14.29 0.56 -0.90
N ARG A 223 -14.65 1.60 -1.66
CA ARG A 223 -13.66 2.44 -2.39
C ARG A 223 -12.52 2.94 -1.50
N LYS A 224 -12.86 3.27 -0.24
CA LYS A 224 -11.91 3.60 0.81
C LYS A 224 -11.83 2.45 1.80
N TYR A 225 -10.90 1.53 1.55
CA TYR A 225 -10.61 0.43 2.46
C TYR A 225 -9.36 0.75 3.27
N GLY A 226 -9.39 0.39 4.56
CA GLY A 226 -8.19 0.25 5.37
C GLY A 226 -7.66 -1.17 5.31
N PRO A 227 -6.71 -1.54 6.17
CA PRO A 227 -6.30 -2.93 6.31
C PRO A 227 -7.48 -3.80 6.73
N LEU A 228 -7.49 -5.05 6.27
CA LEU A 228 -8.35 -6.08 6.82
C LEU A 228 -7.80 -6.47 8.19
N LYS A 229 -8.54 -6.14 9.25
CA LYS A 229 -8.13 -6.51 10.61
C LYS A 229 -8.59 -7.93 10.91
N LEU A 230 -7.68 -8.76 11.39
CA LEU A 230 -7.91 -10.12 11.86
C LEU A 230 -7.64 -10.16 13.35
N GLN A 231 -8.62 -10.56 14.15
CA GLN A 231 -8.48 -10.77 15.59
C GLN A 231 -8.86 -12.19 15.93
N VAL A 232 -8.06 -12.86 16.76
CA VAL A 232 -8.39 -14.15 17.35
C VAL A 232 -8.89 -13.90 18.76
N LEU A 233 -10.06 -14.42 19.11
CA LEU A 233 -10.65 -14.29 20.44
C LEU A 233 -10.94 -15.67 21.03
N ASP A 234 -10.85 -15.75 22.36
CA ASP A 234 -11.29 -16.91 23.13
C ASP A 234 -12.75 -16.74 23.53
N HIS A 235 -13.61 -17.71 23.20
CA HIS A 235 -15.02 -17.63 23.51
C HIS A 235 -15.33 -18.02 24.95
N ASP A 236 -15.81 -17.06 25.74
CA ASP A 236 -16.26 -17.29 27.10
C ASP A 236 -17.78 -17.35 27.19
N MET A 237 -18.31 -18.31 27.95
CA MET A 237 -19.75 -18.41 28.16
C MET A 237 -20.31 -17.34 29.12
N VAL A 238 -19.46 -16.70 29.92
CA VAL A 238 -19.88 -15.88 31.08
C VAL A 238 -19.18 -14.51 31.14
N SER A 239 -18.01 -14.37 30.52
CA SER A 239 -17.23 -13.13 30.45
C SER A 239 -17.24 -12.54 29.04
N LYS A 240 -16.60 -11.38 28.90
CA LYS A 240 -16.24 -10.84 27.59
C LYS A 240 -15.06 -11.64 27.06
N ASP A 241 -15.19 -12.14 25.84
CA ASP A 241 -14.16 -12.87 25.12
C ASP A 241 -12.79 -12.18 25.15
N ASP A 242 -11.75 -12.95 25.49
CA ASP A 242 -10.37 -12.50 25.63
C ASP A 242 -9.64 -12.46 24.29
N LEU A 243 -8.83 -11.41 24.07
CA LEU A 243 -8.01 -11.31 22.86
C LEU A 243 -6.83 -12.29 22.92
N MET A 244 -6.71 -13.13 21.89
CA MET A 244 -5.64 -14.11 21.72
C MET A 244 -4.56 -13.65 20.72
N GLY A 245 -4.76 -12.48 20.11
CA GLY A 245 -3.82 -11.81 19.23
C GLY A 245 -4.50 -11.20 18.01
N GLU A 246 -3.79 -10.34 17.30
CA GLU A 246 -4.31 -9.67 16.10
C GLU A 246 -3.26 -9.48 15.00
N ALA A 247 -3.74 -9.28 13.78
CA ALA A 247 -2.93 -8.95 12.63
C ALA A 247 -3.70 -8.04 11.68
N GLU A 248 -2.99 -7.23 10.91
CA GLU A 248 -3.54 -6.43 9.83
C GLU A 248 -3.02 -6.96 8.49
N ILE A 249 -3.94 -7.14 7.54
CA ILE A 249 -3.65 -7.61 6.18
C ILE A 249 -3.81 -6.42 5.23
N ASP A 250 -2.74 -6.09 4.51
CA ASP A 250 -2.77 -5.08 3.46
C ASP A 250 -3.35 -5.68 2.17
N LEU A 251 -4.47 -5.12 1.72
CA LEU A 251 -5.17 -5.56 0.51
C LEU A 251 -4.63 -4.86 -0.75
N GLN A 252 -3.85 -3.78 -0.62
CA GLN A 252 -3.38 -3.00 -1.76
C GLN A 252 -2.54 -3.83 -2.74
N PRO A 253 -1.58 -4.69 -2.31
CA PRO A 253 -0.79 -5.49 -3.25
C PRO A 253 -1.66 -6.40 -4.13
N MET A 254 -2.69 -7.02 -3.55
CA MET A 254 -3.62 -7.88 -4.28
C MET A 254 -4.48 -7.08 -5.27
N ILE A 255 -5.14 -6.03 -4.78
CA ILE A 255 -6.10 -5.25 -5.57
C ILE A 255 -5.39 -4.50 -6.71
N ASN A 256 -4.20 -3.94 -6.45
CA ASN A 256 -3.42 -3.24 -7.47
C ASN A 256 -2.88 -4.22 -8.54
N ALA A 257 -2.43 -5.40 -8.12
CA ALA A 257 -2.03 -6.45 -9.05
C ALA A 257 -3.22 -6.88 -9.93
N ALA A 258 -4.38 -7.14 -9.34
CA ALA A 258 -5.59 -7.48 -10.11
C ALA A 258 -5.96 -6.40 -11.13
N ALA A 259 -5.97 -5.13 -10.71
CA ALA A 259 -6.30 -4.01 -11.58
C ALA A 259 -5.30 -3.82 -12.74
N SER A 260 -4.02 -4.16 -12.53
CA SER A 260 -2.96 -3.95 -13.53
C SER A 260 -2.97 -4.98 -14.65
N PHE A 261 -3.49 -6.19 -14.40
CA PHE A 261 -3.42 -7.32 -15.34
C PHE A 261 -4.72 -7.54 -16.13
N GLY A 262 -5.79 -6.79 -15.85
CA GLY A 262 -7.04 -6.85 -16.60
C GLY A 262 -7.93 -8.03 -16.18
N ASP A 263 -8.59 -8.67 -17.15
CA ASP A 263 -9.53 -9.76 -16.89
C ASP A 263 -8.78 -11.06 -16.50
N PRO A 264 -8.91 -11.54 -15.25
CA PRO A 264 -8.21 -12.74 -14.80
C PRO A 264 -8.69 -14.02 -15.51
N GLU A 265 -9.90 -14.06 -16.08
CA GLU A 265 -10.39 -15.23 -16.83
C GLU A 265 -9.60 -15.47 -18.13
N LEU A 266 -8.94 -14.44 -18.65
CA LEU A 266 -8.11 -14.52 -19.85
C LEU A 266 -6.65 -14.88 -19.54
N LEU A 267 -6.29 -14.94 -18.25
CA LEU A 267 -4.95 -15.25 -17.79
C LEU A 267 -4.83 -16.74 -17.45
N GLY A 268 -3.72 -17.36 -17.84
CA GLY A 268 -3.32 -18.66 -17.31
C GLY A 268 -2.82 -18.55 -15.87
N ASP A 269 -2.47 -19.68 -15.27
CA ASP A 269 -1.91 -19.69 -13.92
C ASP A 269 -0.58 -18.91 -13.87
N ILE A 270 -0.59 -17.74 -13.24
CA ILE A 270 0.53 -16.78 -13.25
C ILE A 270 0.58 -15.98 -11.96
N GLN A 271 1.79 -15.61 -11.54
CA GLN A 271 1.99 -14.64 -10.47
C GLN A 271 1.86 -13.21 -11.02
N ILE A 272 0.95 -12.42 -10.44
CA ILE A 272 0.66 -11.04 -10.84
C ILE A 272 1.16 -10.00 -9.82
N GLY A 273 1.52 -10.44 -8.61
CA GLY A 273 1.97 -9.55 -7.55
C GLY A 273 2.59 -10.28 -6.38
N ARG A 274 2.99 -9.52 -5.35
CA ARG A 274 3.53 -10.07 -4.10
C ARG A 274 3.42 -9.03 -2.97
N TRP A 275 3.11 -9.48 -1.78
CA TRP A 275 3.28 -8.73 -0.54
C TRP A 275 4.54 -9.22 0.18
N LEU A 276 5.51 -8.32 0.35
CA LEU A 276 6.82 -8.66 0.91
C LEU A 276 6.76 -8.68 2.43
N LYS A 277 7.39 -9.69 3.03
CA LYS A 277 7.57 -9.73 4.48
C LYS A 277 8.56 -8.64 4.88
N SER A 278 8.19 -7.83 5.86
CA SER A 278 9.02 -6.73 6.39
C SER A 278 9.04 -6.76 7.92
N GLY A 279 9.61 -5.73 8.55
CA GLY A 279 9.66 -5.61 10.01
C GLY A 279 8.41 -4.98 10.63
N ASP A 280 7.60 -4.33 9.80
CA ASP A 280 6.41 -3.53 10.16
C ASP A 280 5.09 -4.22 9.80
N ASN A 281 5.13 -5.42 9.20
CA ASN A 281 3.94 -6.22 8.91
C ASN A 281 3.91 -7.56 9.65
N ALA A 282 2.76 -8.23 9.60
CA ALA A 282 2.52 -9.49 10.32
C ALA A 282 2.91 -10.74 9.52
N LEU A 283 3.42 -10.62 8.29
CA LEU A 283 3.76 -11.77 7.46
C LEU A 283 4.87 -12.64 8.07
N THR A 284 4.69 -13.96 8.04
CA THR A 284 5.76 -14.91 8.38
C THR A 284 6.70 -15.18 7.20
N ALA A 285 6.22 -14.99 5.97
CA ALA A 285 6.97 -15.10 4.72
C ALA A 285 6.34 -14.21 3.64
N ASP A 286 7.11 -13.95 2.56
CA ASP A 286 6.59 -13.31 1.35
C ASP A 286 5.35 -14.04 0.82
N SER A 287 4.34 -13.29 0.41
CA SER A 287 3.07 -13.85 -0.07
C SER A 287 2.81 -13.44 -1.52
N ALA A 288 2.72 -14.42 -2.43
CA ALA A 288 2.48 -14.19 -3.84
C ALA A 288 0.99 -13.97 -4.14
N VAL A 289 0.68 -13.01 -5.02
CA VAL A 289 -0.65 -12.84 -5.60
C VAL A 289 -0.66 -13.59 -6.93
N MET A 290 -1.52 -14.60 -7.02
CA MET A 290 -1.62 -15.51 -8.15
C MET A 290 -2.96 -15.35 -8.85
N VAL A 291 -2.99 -15.50 -10.17
CA VAL A 291 -4.20 -15.89 -10.87
C VAL A 291 -4.17 -17.41 -10.99
N THR A 292 -5.24 -18.07 -10.55
CA THR A 292 -5.41 -19.53 -10.69
C THR A 292 -6.84 -19.84 -11.07
N GLY A 293 -7.04 -20.56 -12.16
CA GLY A 293 -8.39 -20.89 -12.66
C GLY A 293 -9.29 -19.66 -12.85
N GLY A 294 -8.75 -18.57 -13.39
CA GLY A 294 -9.48 -17.31 -13.63
C GLY A 294 -9.72 -16.46 -12.38
N LYS A 295 -9.18 -16.82 -11.22
CA LYS A 295 -9.42 -16.13 -9.94
C LYS A 295 -8.14 -15.54 -9.38
N VAL A 296 -8.20 -14.30 -8.91
CA VAL A 296 -7.11 -13.67 -8.16
C VAL A 296 -7.10 -14.21 -6.74
N LYS A 297 -6.01 -14.85 -6.35
CA LYS A 297 -5.83 -15.49 -5.05
C LYS A 297 -4.52 -15.11 -4.37
N GLN A 298 -4.52 -15.11 -3.05
CA GLN A 298 -3.32 -14.93 -2.23
C GLN A 298 -3.46 -15.69 -0.92
N GLU A 299 -2.49 -16.55 -0.62
CA GLU A 299 -2.36 -17.18 0.70
C GLU A 299 -1.42 -16.35 1.57
N VAL A 300 -1.84 -16.04 2.80
CA VAL A 300 -1.01 -15.32 3.78
C VAL A 300 -0.94 -16.09 5.09
N SER A 301 0.26 -16.22 5.63
CA SER A 301 0.51 -16.71 6.98
C SER A 301 0.97 -15.54 7.86
N LEU A 302 0.27 -15.34 8.97
CA LEU A 302 0.38 -14.15 9.81
C LEU A 302 0.83 -14.55 11.20
N LYS A 303 1.88 -13.91 11.71
CA LYS A 303 2.24 -13.96 13.12
C LYS A 303 1.36 -12.98 13.88
N LEU A 304 0.63 -13.48 14.87
CA LEU A 304 -0.23 -12.64 15.70
C LEU A 304 0.61 -11.69 16.56
N GLN A 305 0.15 -10.45 16.65
CA GLN A 305 0.70 -9.38 17.49
C GLN A 305 -0.12 -9.26 18.77
N HIS A 306 0.43 -8.54 19.76
CA HIS A 306 -0.20 -8.34 21.08
C HIS A 306 -0.53 -9.65 21.81
N THR A 307 0.25 -10.70 21.55
CA THR A 307 0.10 -12.03 22.14
C THR A 307 1.47 -12.70 22.23
N GLU A 308 1.60 -13.67 23.13
CA GLU A 308 2.83 -14.43 23.36
C GLU A 308 3.11 -15.48 22.27
N SER A 309 2.07 -15.93 21.56
CA SER A 309 2.18 -16.93 20.50
C SER A 309 0.97 -16.91 19.57
N GLY A 310 1.11 -17.59 18.44
CA GLY A 310 0.02 -17.83 17.51
C GLY A 310 0.32 -17.36 16.11
N GLU A 311 -0.01 -18.21 15.16
CA GLU A 311 -0.02 -17.91 13.73
C GLU A 311 -1.38 -18.25 13.15
N VAL A 312 -1.85 -17.49 12.17
CA VAL A 312 -3.08 -17.76 11.42
C VAL A 312 -2.76 -17.76 9.94
N THR A 313 -3.28 -18.77 9.22
CA THR A 313 -3.19 -18.83 7.76
C THR A 313 -4.56 -18.59 7.14
N VAL A 314 -4.62 -17.72 6.14
CA VAL A 314 -5.82 -17.44 5.36
C VAL A 314 -5.52 -17.46 3.86
N GLU A 315 -6.50 -17.88 3.06
CA GLU A 315 -6.50 -17.69 1.61
C GLU A 315 -7.53 -16.60 1.27
N MET A 316 -7.12 -15.62 0.49
CA MET A 316 -7.97 -14.54 0.01
C MET A 316 -8.23 -14.71 -1.49
N GLU A 317 -9.48 -14.54 -1.90
CA GLU A 317 -9.90 -14.47 -3.31
C GLU A 317 -10.56 -13.11 -3.57
N TRP A 318 -10.09 -12.41 -4.59
CA TRP A 318 -10.57 -11.08 -4.98
C TRP A 318 -11.44 -11.14 -6.23
N MET A 319 -12.59 -10.48 -6.16
CA MET A 319 -13.50 -10.29 -7.29
C MET A 319 -13.82 -8.80 -7.42
N ALA A 320 -13.35 -8.16 -8.49
CA ALA A 320 -13.72 -6.78 -8.79
C ALA A 320 -15.21 -6.68 -9.14
N LEU A 321 -15.88 -5.64 -8.65
CA LEU A 321 -17.20 -5.27 -9.15
C LEU A 321 -16.97 -4.35 -10.35
N ASN A 322 -17.46 -4.76 -11.52
CA ASN A 322 -17.45 -3.89 -12.70
C ASN A 322 -18.44 -2.74 -12.44
N ILE A 323 -17.92 -1.57 -12.07
CA ILE A 323 -18.68 -0.33 -11.90
C ILE A 323 -18.34 0.62 -13.04
#